data_AF-A0A2V8T452-F1
#
_entry.id   AF-A0A2V8T452-F1
#
_cell.length_a   1.000
_cell.length_b   1.000
_cell.length_c   1.000
_cell.angle_alpha   90.00
_cell.angle_beta   90.00
_cell.angle_gamma   90.00
#
_symmetry.space_group_name_H-M   'P 1'
#
loop_
_entity.id
_entity.type
_entity.pdbx_description
1 polymer ?
#
loop_
_entity_poly.entity_id
_entity_poly.type
_entity_poly.pdbx_seq_one_letter_code
_entity_poly.pdbx_strand_id
1 'polypeptide(L)'
;MQVPDYRSCGLILARVEIDFRSPAFVGETLEVSLRVCRLGTTSFDFAYLIRERSSQRLVAEARSVQVMYDYEAGRKRPLTDQEIEKMRRFEGEIAP
;
A
#
# COMPACT_ATOMS: atom_id res chain seq x y z
N MET A 1 17.60 -6.46 12.19
CA MET A 1 16.63 -6.87 11.14
C MET A 1 17.09 -6.21 9.84
N GLN A 2 17.55 -6.97 8.86
CA GLN A 2 17.98 -6.42 7.59
C GLN A 2 16.72 -6.10 6.78
N VAL A 3 16.46 -4.81 6.54
CA VAL A 3 15.33 -4.40 5.69
C VAL A 3 15.70 -4.83 4.27
N PRO A 4 14.92 -5.69 3.59
CA PRO A 4 15.18 -6.05 2.21
C PRO A 4 15.29 -4.78 1.36
N ASP A 5 16.20 -4.76 0.38
CA ASP A 5 16.21 -3.67 -0.60
C ASP A 5 14.83 -3.59 -1.26
N TYR A 6 14.08 -2.52 -1.05
CA TYR A 6 12.74 -2.37 -1.61
C TYR A 6 12.74 -2.39 -3.15
N ARG A 7 13.89 -2.13 -3.78
CA ARG A 7 14.08 -2.27 -5.23
C ARG A 7 13.97 -3.73 -5.70
N SER A 8 14.22 -4.70 -4.81
CA SER A 8 14.03 -6.12 -5.11
C SER A 8 12.57 -6.50 -5.39
N CYS A 9 11.61 -5.69 -4.93
CA CYS A 9 10.20 -5.88 -5.28
C CYS A 9 9.85 -5.41 -6.70
N GLY A 10 10.73 -4.68 -7.38
CA GLY A 10 10.47 -4.17 -8.73
C GLY A 10 9.31 -3.17 -8.78
N LEU A 11 9.20 -2.29 -7.78
CA LEU A 11 8.13 -1.31 -7.66
C LEU A 11 8.66 0.13 -7.74
N ILE A 12 7.90 1.00 -8.38
CA ILE A 12 8.02 2.46 -8.29
C ILE A 12 6.73 3.01 -7.67
N LEU A 13 6.87 3.86 -6.65
CA LEU A 13 5.77 4.63 -6.09
C LEU A 13 5.49 5.85 -6.99
N ALA A 14 4.47 5.75 -7.84
CA ALA A 14 4.19 6.77 -8.84
C ALA A 14 3.37 7.95 -8.30
N ARG A 15 2.52 7.70 -7.30
CA ARG A 15 1.66 8.71 -6.66
C ARG A 15 1.35 8.32 -5.23
N VAL A 16 1.26 9.33 -4.36
CA VAL A 16 0.60 9.26 -3.05
C VAL A 16 -0.29 10.47 -2.90
N GLU A 17 -1.49 10.25 -2.36
CA GLU A 17 -2.40 11.29 -1.90
C GLU A 17 -2.88 10.92 -0.49
N ILE A 18 -3.03 11.93 0.37
CA ILE A 18 -3.41 11.73 1.76
C ILE A 18 -4.31 12.88 2.22
N ASP A 19 -5.40 12.52 2.88
CA ASP A 19 -6.28 13.43 3.56
C ASP A 19 -6.13 13.23 5.07
N PHE A 20 -5.67 14.27 5.77
CA PHE A 20 -5.63 14.28 7.23
C PHE A 20 -7.01 14.67 7.75
N ARG A 21 -7.61 13.77 8.54
CA ARG A 21 -8.96 13.92 9.10
C ARG A 21 -8.92 14.39 10.56
N SER A 22 -7.87 14.06 11.29
CA SER A 22 -7.63 14.57 12.64
C SER A 22 -6.14 14.49 13.02
N PRO A 23 -5.64 15.28 13.99
CA PRO A 23 -4.21 15.31 14.34
C PRO A 23 -3.77 14.02 15.04
N ALA A 24 -2.54 13.55 14.81
CA ALA A 24 -1.92 12.54 15.66
C ALA A 24 -1.01 13.20 16.69
N PHE A 25 -0.93 12.64 17.90
CA PHE A 25 -0.15 13.17 19.01
C PHE A 25 0.97 12.22 19.44
N VAL A 26 2.01 12.78 20.05
CA VAL A 26 3.12 12.00 20.61
C VAL A 26 2.58 11.05 21.69
N GLY A 27 2.99 9.79 21.61
CA GLY A 27 2.54 8.74 22.53
C GLY A 27 1.29 7.98 22.08
N GLU A 28 0.58 8.45 21.05
CA GLU A 28 -0.47 7.65 20.41
C GLU A 28 0.12 6.47 19.64
N THR A 29 -0.57 5.33 19.68
CA THR A 29 -0.28 4.21 18.79
C THR A 29 -1.23 4.26 17.61
N LEU A 30 -0.70 4.38 16.40
CA LEU A 30 -1.52 4.36 15.19
C LEU A 30 -1.55 2.97 14.57
N GLU A 31 -2.71 2.58 14.07
CA GLU A 31 -2.92 1.41 13.22
C GLU A 31 -3.05 1.87 11.78
N VAL A 32 -2.21 1.32 10.91
CA VAL A 32 -2.24 1.57 9.46
C VAL A 32 -2.75 0.30 8.79
N SER A 33 -3.99 0.34 8.35
CA SER A 33 -4.58 -0.70 7.53
C SER A 33 -4.43 -0.30 6.06
N LEU A 34 -4.10 -1.26 5.21
CA LEU A 34 -4.08 -1.05 3.76
C LEU A 34 -4.66 -2.25 3.04
N ARG A 35 -5.21 -2.01 1.85
CA ARG A 35 -5.67 -3.04 0.93
C ARG A 35 -5.35 -2.65 -0.49
N VAL A 36 -5.14 -3.63 -1.36
CA VAL A 36 -5.18 -3.36 -2.80
C VAL A 36 -6.63 -2.99 -3.15
N CYS A 37 -6.81 -1.94 -3.96
CA CYS A 37 -8.14 -1.43 -4.32
C CYS A 37 -8.35 -1.35 -5.83
N ARG A 38 -7.28 -1.56 -6.61
CA ARG A 38 -7.32 -1.62 -8.07
C ARG A 38 -6.13 -2.41 -8.59
N LEU A 39 -6.38 -3.32 -9.53
CA LEU A 39 -5.35 -3.97 -10.34
C LEU A 39 -5.47 -3.47 -11.78
N GLY A 40 -4.38 -2.93 -12.31
CA GLY A 40 -4.22 -2.60 -13.73
C GLY A 40 -3.30 -3.58 -14.44
N THR A 41 -2.80 -3.22 -15.62
CA THR A 41 -1.86 -4.09 -16.36
C THR A 41 -0.44 -4.01 -15.83
N THR A 42 0.04 -2.79 -15.54
CA THR A 42 1.43 -2.50 -15.13
C THR A 42 1.50 -1.79 -13.78
N SER A 43 0.35 -1.61 -13.13
CA SER A 43 0.21 -0.85 -11.90
C SER A 43 -0.91 -1.41 -11.05
N PHE A 44 -0.85 -1.14 -9.76
CA PHE A 44 -1.94 -1.38 -8.82
C PHE A 44 -2.00 -0.23 -7.82
N ASP A 45 -3.10 -0.16 -7.09
CA ASP A 45 -3.35 0.92 -6.15
C ASP A 45 -3.59 0.34 -4.75
N PHE A 46 -3.02 0.97 -3.73
CA PHE A 46 -3.38 0.75 -2.33
C PHE A 46 -4.33 1.85 -1.83
N ALA A 47 -5.31 1.46 -1.02
CA ALA A 47 -6.06 2.37 -0.15
C ALA A 47 -5.63 2.14 1.31
N TYR A 48 -5.51 3.22 2.08
CA TYR A 48 -5.04 3.20 3.46
C TYR A 48 -6.05 3.85 4.39
N LEU A 49 -6.17 3.28 5.60
CA LEU A 49 -6.84 3.89 6.74
C LEU A 49 -5.87 3.93 7.91
N ILE A 50 -5.69 5.12 8.48
CA ILE A 50 -4.83 5.35 9.64
C ILE A 50 -5.72 5.75 10.81
N ARG A 51 -5.74 4.93 11.86
CA ARG A 51 -6.54 5.15 13.07
C ARG A 51 -5.68 5.19 14.31
N GLU A 52 -6.07 5.95 15.32
CA GLU A 52 -5.53 5.75 16.66
C GLU A 52 -6.09 4.42 17.23
N ARG A 53 -5.21 3.56 17.74
CA ARG A 53 -5.51 2.17 18.10
C ARG A 53 -6.64 2.04 19.13
N SER A 54 -6.62 2.84 20.19
CA SER A 54 -7.54 2.65 21.32
C SER A 54 -8.93 3.23 21.05
N SER A 55 -9.00 4.43 20.49
CA SER A 55 -10.24 5.16 20.20
C SER A 55 -10.81 4.86 18.82
N GLN A 56 -10.03 4.23 17.93
CA GLN A 56 -10.37 4.01 16.52
C GLN A 56 -10.66 5.30 15.73
N ARG A 57 -10.26 6.46 16.28
CA ARG A 57 -10.37 7.77 15.65
C ARG A 57 -9.62 7.79 14.33
N LEU A 58 -10.30 8.21 13.25
CA LEU A 58 -9.69 8.34 11.94
C LEU A 58 -8.71 9.52 11.93
N VAL A 59 -7.42 9.22 11.78
CA VAL A 59 -6.34 10.20 11.69
C VAL A 59 -6.16 10.64 10.24
N ALA A 60 -6.05 9.68 9.33
CA ALA A 60 -5.90 9.97 7.91
C ALA A 60 -6.41 8.81 7.05
N GLU A 61 -6.74 9.13 5.81
CA GLU A 61 -6.92 8.15 4.74
C GLU A 61 -6.01 8.52 3.58
N ALA A 62 -5.52 7.51 2.87
CA ALA A 62 -4.60 7.74 1.77
C ALA A 62 -4.88 6.79 0.61
N ARG A 63 -4.36 7.16 -0.55
CA ARG A 63 -4.25 6.29 -1.71
C ARG A 63 -2.84 6.40 -2.29
N SER A 64 -2.35 5.30 -2.84
CA SER A 64 -1.09 5.32 -3.58
C SER A 64 -1.19 4.46 -4.84
N VAL A 65 -0.33 4.76 -5.80
CA VAL A 65 -0.22 4.02 -7.06
C VAL A 65 1.18 3.44 -7.17
N GLN A 66 1.25 2.12 -7.30
CA GLN A 66 2.47 1.35 -7.50
C GLN A 66 2.56 0.97 -8.97
N VAL A 67 3.73 1.15 -9.58
CA VAL A 67 4.03 0.70 -10.95
C VAL A 67 5.08 -0.40 -10.88
N MET A 68 4.82 -1.52 -11.56
CA MET A 68 5.80 -2.60 -11.71
C MET A 68 6.87 -2.14 -12.69
N TYR A 69 8.13 -2.21 -12.28
CA TYR A 69 9.26 -1.70 -13.02
C TYR A 69 10.38 -2.73 -13.10
N ASP A 70 10.90 -2.89 -14.31
CA ASP A 70 12.11 -3.65 -14.60
C ASP A 70 13.28 -2.66 -14.62
N TYR A 71 14.11 -2.70 -13.59
CA TYR A 71 15.25 -1.81 -13.42
C TYR A 71 16.43 -2.16 -14.34
N GLU A 72 16.53 -3.42 -14.81
CA GLU A 72 17.55 -3.83 -15.77
C GLU A 72 17.20 -3.31 -17.17
N ALA A 73 15.93 -3.46 -17.57
CA ALA A 73 15.43 -2.98 -18.85
C ALA A 73 15.04 -1.49 -18.86
N GLY A 74 15.04 -0.82 -17.71
CA GLY A 74 14.70 0.60 -17.57
C GLY A 74 13.27 0.96 -17.98
N ARG A 75 12.30 0.06 -17.77
CA ARG A 75 10.90 0.27 -18.22
C ARG A 75 9.87 -0.40 -17.32
N LYS A 76 8.62 0.07 -17.40
CA LYS A 76 7.49 -0.60 -16.75
C LYS A 76 7.26 -1.99 -17.33
N ARG A 77 6.86 -2.93 -16.48
CA ARG A 77 6.52 -4.31 -16.84
C ARG A 77 5.08 -4.65 -16.43
N PRO A 78 4.44 -5.66 -17.04
CA PRO A 78 3.16 -6.13 -16.55
C PRO A 78 3.28 -6.76 -15.15
N LEU A 79 2.17 -6.74 -14.42
CA LEU A 79 1.96 -7.61 -13.27
C LEU A 79 1.95 -9.06 -13.73
N THR A 80 2.62 -9.93 -12.99
CA THR A 80 2.60 -11.38 -13.23
C THR A 80 1.38 -12.01 -12.56
N ASP A 81 0.92 -13.16 -13.07
CA ASP A 81 -0.19 -13.90 -12.45
C ASP A 81 0.10 -14.27 -10.99
N GLN A 82 1.36 -14.58 -10.68
CA GLN A 82 1.78 -14.88 -9.31
C GLN A 82 1.67 -13.65 -8.38
N GLU A 83 2.00 -12.46 -8.87
CA GLU A 83 1.86 -11.21 -8.11
C GLU A 83 0.38 -10.88 -7.89
N ILE A 84 -0.45 -11.02 -8.94
CA ILE A 84 -1.89 -10.83 -8.86
C ILE A 84 -2.50 -11.78 -7.83
N GLU A 85 -2.13 -13.06 -7.87
CA GLU A 85 -2.64 -14.05 -6.92
C GLU A 85 -2.21 -13.75 -5.48
N LYS A 86 -0.95 -13.34 -5.27
CA LYS A 86 -0.48 -12.89 -3.94
C LYS A 86 -1.28 -11.70 -3.43
N MET A 87 -1.55 -10.70 -4.28
CA MET A 87 -2.33 -9.53 -3.93
C MET A 87 -3.78 -9.90 -3.58
N ARG A 88 -4.41 -10.77 -4.38
CA ARG A 88 -5.76 -11.29 -4.08
C ARG A 88 -5.83 -12.06 -2.76
N ARG A 89 -4.82 -12.89 -2.48
CA ARG A 89 -4.73 -13.62 -1.21
C ARG A 89 -4.54 -12.70 -0.01
N PHE A 90 -3.79 -11.61 -0.18
CA PHE A 90 -3.58 -10.61 0.85
C PHE A 90 -4.90 -9.90 1.25
N GLU A 91 -5.88 -9.83 0.35
CA GLU A 91 -7.20 -9.24 0.61
C GLU A 91 -8.19 -10.18 1.36
N GLY A 92 -7.77 -11.38 1.81
CA GLY A 92 -8.61 -12.36 2.52
C GLY A 92 -9.22 -11.89 3.85
N GLU A 93 -10.37 -12.51 4.21
CA GLU A 93 -11.45 -12.09 5.14
C GLU A 93 -11.28 -10.83 6.01
N ILE A 94 -12.18 -9.86 5.74
CA ILE A 94 -12.48 -8.73 6.60
C ILE A 94 -13.12 -9.27 7.89
N ALA A 95 -12.38 -9.27 8.99
CA ALA A 95 -13.02 -9.27 10.30
C ALA A 95 -13.83 -7.96 10.42
N PRO A 96 -15.13 -8.03 10.78
CA PRO A 96 -16.04 -6.89 10.78
C PRO A 96 -15.61 -5.74 11.71
#